data_AF-A0A6I1QVR1-F1
#
_entry.id   AF-A0A6I1QVR1-F1
#
_cell.length_a   1.000
_cell.length_b   1.000
_cell.length_c   1.000
_cell.angle_alpha   90.00
_cell.angle_beta   90.00
_cell.angle_gamma   90.00
#
_symmetry.space_group_name_H-M   'P 1'
#
loop_
_entity.id
_entity.type
_entity.pdbx_description
1 polymer ?
#
loop_
_entity_poly.entity_id
_entity_poly.type
_entity_poly.pdbx_seq_one_letter_code
_entity_poly.pdbx_strand_id
1 'polypeptide(L)'
;MSVNLEAAVRQNMDELKKAISDKASEVAELEKELKRYETVLAVLRADKNASSGRKGRPRGKTDLSTVLGGLPETFTSKEFIKAATRTRKPSVYLRLALSRWAKEGRVKRLERGKYQKVKNGSTHRLAA
;
A
#
# COMPACT_ATOMS: atom_id res chain seq x y z
N MET A 1 58.52 -29.60 -27.49
CA MET A 1 57.34 -28.95 -28.12
C MET A 1 57.33 -27.50 -27.67
N SER A 2 57.80 -26.58 -28.53
CA SER A 2 57.78 -25.15 -28.21
C SER A 2 56.35 -24.65 -28.36
N VAL A 3 55.64 -24.51 -27.24
CA VAL A 3 54.38 -23.77 -27.22
C VAL A 3 54.72 -22.36 -27.72
N ASN A 4 54.13 -21.95 -28.84
CA ASN A 4 54.28 -20.58 -29.34
C ASN A 4 53.59 -19.66 -28.33
N LEU A 5 54.35 -19.16 -27.36
CA LEU A 5 53.88 -18.39 -26.22
C LEU A 5 53.03 -17.20 -26.67
N GLU A 6 53.42 -16.58 -27.79
CA GLU A 6 52.67 -15.49 -28.42
C GLU A 6 51.26 -15.92 -28.86
N ALA A 7 51.11 -17.11 -29.43
CA ALA A 7 49.80 -17.63 -29.83
C ALA A 7 48.91 -17.92 -28.62
N ALA A 8 49.49 -18.48 -27.55
CA ALA A 8 48.77 -18.72 -26.30
C ALA A 8 48.32 -17.41 -25.62
N VAL A 9 49.18 -16.39 -25.62
CA VAL A 9 48.83 -15.06 -25.08
C VAL A 9 47.73 -14.40 -25.91
N ARG A 10 47.80 -14.47 -27.25
CA ARG A 10 46.75 -13.94 -28.12
C ARG A 10 45.40 -14.63 -27.89
N GLN A 11 45.40 -15.95 -27.73
CA GLN A 11 44.18 -16.70 -27.43
C GLN A 11 43.57 -16.27 -26.09
N ASN A 12 44.38 -16.16 -25.03
CA ASN A 12 43.91 -15.67 -23.73
C ASN A 12 43.35 -14.24 -23.81
N MET A 13 43.97 -13.37 -24.62
CA MET A 13 43.45 -12.01 -24.85
C MET A 13 42.07 -12.03 -25.50
N ASP A 14 41.84 -12.92 -26.47
CA ASP A 14 40.56 -13.01 -27.16
C ASP A 14 39.47 -13.63 -26.28
N GLU A 15 39.83 -14.60 -25.43
CA GLU A 15 38.95 -15.13 -24.39
C GLU A 15 38.54 -14.04 -23.38
N LEU A 16 39.48 -13.20 -22.95
CA LEU A 16 39.19 -12.07 -22.06
C LEU A 16 38.29 -11.03 -22.73
N LYS A 17 38.55 -10.66 -23.99
CA LYS A 17 37.67 -9.74 -24.74
C LYS A 17 36.25 -10.28 -24.83
N LYS A 18 36.10 -11.58 -25.09
CA LYS A 18 34.79 -12.23 -25.16
C LYS A 18 34.08 -12.19 -23.80
N ALA A 19 34.79 -12.53 -22.72
CA ALA A 19 34.24 -12.46 -21.36
C ALA A 19 33.81 -11.03 -20.97
N ILE A 20 34.58 -10.02 -21.37
CA ILE A 20 34.22 -8.60 -21.17
C ILE A 20 32.93 -8.26 -21.93
N SER A 21 32.82 -8.69 -23.19
CA SER A 21 31.62 -8.47 -24.01
C SER A 21 30.39 -9.14 -23.40
N ASP A 22 30.51 -10.40 -22.97
CA ASP A 22 29.42 -11.15 -22.36
C ASP A 22 28.97 -10.49 -21.05
N LYS A 23 29.92 -10.08 -20.19
CA LYS A 23 29.62 -9.36 -18.95
C LYS A 23 29.00 -7.99 -19.20
N ALA A 24 29.42 -7.26 -20.23
CA ALA A 24 28.80 -6.00 -20.60
C ALA A 24 27.33 -6.18 -21.02
N SER A 25 27.01 -7.28 -21.73
CA SER A 25 25.62 -7.60 -22.08
C SER A 25 24.77 -7.93 -20.86
N GLU A 26 25.32 -8.67 -19.89
CA GLU A 26 24.64 -9.00 -18.64
C GLU A 26 24.33 -7.75 -17.81
N VAL A 27 25.30 -6.82 -17.70
CA VAL A 27 25.09 -5.52 -17.04
C VAL A 27 23.99 -4.72 -17.73
N ALA A 28 23.97 -4.68 -19.06
CA ALA A 28 22.95 -3.95 -19.81
C ALA A 28 21.53 -4.51 -19.58
N GLU A 29 21.37 -5.83 -19.45
CA GLU A 29 20.08 -6.44 -19.11
C GLU A 29 19.66 -6.13 -17.66
N LEU A 30 20.59 -6.21 -16.71
CA LEU A 30 20.32 -5.84 -15.31
C LEU A 30 19.91 -4.35 -15.18
N GLU A 31 20.53 -3.45 -15.93
CA GLU A 31 20.14 -2.03 -15.97
C GLU A 31 18.73 -1.84 -16.52
N LYS A 32 18.33 -2.60 -17.54
CA LYS A 32 16.96 -2.58 -18.08
C LYS A 32 15.96 -3.07 -17.03
N GLU A 33 16.26 -4.15 -16.33
CA GLU A 33 15.41 -4.66 -15.25
C GLU A 33 15.29 -3.67 -14.10
N LEU A 34 16.39 -3.05 -13.67
CA LEU A 34 16.39 -2.02 -12.63
C LEU A 34 15.47 -0.86 -13.02
N LYS A 35 15.58 -0.34 -14.25
CA LYS A 35 14.68 0.72 -14.76
C LYS A 35 13.21 0.29 -14.75
N ARG A 36 12.92 -0.97 -15.08
CA ARG A 36 11.54 -1.50 -15.01
C ARG A 36 11.02 -1.48 -13.56
N TYR A 37 11.82 -1.94 -12.60
CA TYR A 37 11.42 -1.93 -11.19
C TYR A 37 11.27 -0.51 -10.63
N GLU A 38 12.15 0.42 -10.99
CA GLU A 38 12.03 1.83 -10.62
C GLU A 38 10.73 2.45 -11.17
N THR A 39 10.38 2.12 -12.42
CA THR A 39 9.12 2.57 -13.04
C THR A 39 7.91 2.02 -12.29
N VAL A 40 7.92 0.73 -11.95
CA VAL A 40 6.85 0.10 -11.15
C VAL A 40 6.74 0.77 -9.77
N LEU A 41 7.86 1.02 -9.10
CA LEU A 41 7.89 1.73 -7.82
C LEU A 41 7.33 3.15 -7.94
N ALA A 42 7.63 3.87 -9.02
CA ALA A 42 7.10 5.21 -9.26
C ALA A 42 5.58 5.20 -9.41
N VAL A 43 5.02 4.25 -10.18
CA VAL A 43 3.57 4.07 -10.34
C VAL A 43 2.91 3.75 -8.99
N LEU A 44 3.44 2.79 -8.24
CA LEU A 44 2.91 2.42 -6.93
C LEU A 44 2.97 3.56 -5.91
N ARG A 45 3.98 4.44 -5.99
CA ARG A 45 4.08 5.66 -5.17
C ARG A 45 3.08 6.74 -5.62
N ALA A 46 2.89 6.91 -6.93
CA ALA A 46 1.91 7.85 -7.47
C ALA A 46 0.48 7.49 -7.05
N ASP A 47 0.12 6.21 -7.08
CA ASP A 47 -1.19 5.73 -6.60
C ASP A 47 -1.38 5.95 -5.10
N LYS A 48 -0.33 5.74 -4.30
CA LYS A 48 -0.36 6.04 -2.86
C LYS A 48 -0.51 7.54 -2.59
N ASN A 49 0.15 8.40 -3.35
CA ASN A 49 0.08 9.86 -3.20
C ASN A 49 -1.20 10.48 -3.82
N ALA A 50 -1.82 9.84 -4.82
CA ALA A 50 -3.14 10.22 -5.32
C ALA A 50 -4.23 10.03 -4.25
N SER A 51 -4.03 9.11 -3.31
CA SER A 51 -4.91 8.94 -2.15
C SER A 51 -4.75 10.03 -1.07
N SER A 52 -3.60 10.69 -0.99
CA SER A 52 -3.32 11.74 0.02
C SER A 52 -3.59 13.17 -0.46
N GLY A 53 -3.83 13.37 -1.76
CA GLY A 53 -3.97 14.69 -2.39
C GLY A 53 -5.39 15.26 -2.50
N ARG A 54 -6.46 14.49 -2.26
CA ARG A 54 -7.83 15.03 -2.32
C ARG A 54 -8.25 15.62 -0.96
N LYS A 55 -7.62 16.74 -0.57
CA LYS A 55 -8.28 17.76 0.27
C LYS A 55 -9.40 18.41 -0.54
N GLY A 56 -10.43 17.63 -0.84
CA GLY A 56 -11.69 18.14 -1.36
C GLY A 56 -12.37 18.94 -0.25
N ARG A 57 -12.34 20.26 -0.39
CA ARG A 57 -13.14 21.26 0.33
C ARG A 57 -14.53 20.69 0.72
N PRO A 58 -14.98 20.85 1.97
CA PRO A 58 -16.17 20.17 2.47
C PRO A 58 -17.42 20.78 1.85
N ARG A 59 -17.96 20.14 0.81
CA ARG A 59 -19.31 20.43 0.32
C ARG A 59 -20.30 19.48 0.99
N GLY A 60 -20.84 19.91 2.12
CA GLY A 60 -22.20 19.61 2.60
C GLY A 60 -22.66 18.16 2.78
N LYS A 61 -21.85 17.15 2.45
CA LYS A 61 -22.15 15.74 2.72
C LYS A 61 -21.69 15.46 4.13
N THR A 62 -22.63 15.16 5.03
CA THR A 62 -22.32 14.65 6.35
C THR A 62 -21.43 13.41 6.18
N ASP A 63 -20.14 13.55 6.51
CA ASP A 63 -19.18 12.48 6.38
C ASP A 63 -19.45 11.46 7.49
N LEU A 64 -19.27 10.17 7.19
CA LEU A 64 -19.46 9.11 8.18
C LEU A 64 -18.49 9.26 9.36
N SER A 65 -17.32 9.88 9.13
CA SER A 65 -16.38 10.26 10.17
C SER A 65 -17.00 11.24 11.18
N THR A 66 -17.76 12.24 10.73
CA THR A 66 -18.51 13.19 11.56
C THR A 66 -19.62 12.48 12.32
N VAL A 67 -20.34 11.55 11.66
CA VAL A 67 -21.37 10.73 12.31
C VAL A 67 -20.77 9.90 13.44
N LEU A 68 -19.63 9.26 13.19
CA LEU A 68 -18.89 8.52 14.22
C LEU A 68 -18.48 9.46 15.35
N GLY A 69 -17.95 10.64 15.05
CA GLY A 69 -17.57 11.66 16.03
C GLY A 69 -18.69 12.00 17.03
N GLY A 70 -19.93 12.13 16.56
CA GLY A 70 -21.09 12.46 17.39
C GLY A 70 -21.69 11.34 18.24
N LEU A 71 -21.24 10.08 18.09
CA LEU A 71 -21.73 8.96 18.89
C LEU A 71 -21.08 8.87 20.27
N PRO A 72 -21.68 8.16 21.24
CA PRO A 72 -21.00 7.78 22.48
C PRO A 72 -19.76 6.90 22.22
N GLU A 73 -18.89 6.75 23.23
CA GLU A 73 -17.67 5.93 23.15
C GLU A 73 -17.98 4.48 22.76
N THR A 74 -19.07 3.94 23.30
CA THR A 74 -19.64 2.65 22.92
C THR A 74 -21.00 2.89 22.28
N PHE A 75 -21.23 2.31 21.11
CA PHE A 75 -22.46 2.51 20.33
C PHE A 75 -22.91 1.23 19.64
N THR A 76 -24.19 1.17 19.29
CA THR A 76 -24.76 0.06 18.52
C THR A 76 -24.79 0.35 17.02
N SER A 77 -24.82 -0.70 16.20
CA SER A 77 -25.00 -0.56 14.75
C SER A 77 -26.29 0.17 14.39
N LYS A 78 -27.35 0.01 15.18
CA LYS A 78 -28.63 0.72 15.01
C LYS A 78 -28.48 2.21 15.30
N GLU A 79 -27.77 2.59 16.36
CA GLU A 79 -27.49 4.00 16.68
C GLU A 79 -26.66 4.68 15.59
N PHE A 80 -25.64 3.99 15.07
CA PHE A 80 -24.85 4.51 13.96
C PHE A 80 -25.71 4.71 12.70
N ILE A 81 -26.58 3.76 12.36
CA ILE A 81 -27.50 3.90 11.22
C ILE A 81 -28.46 5.07 11.44
N LYS A 82 -29.01 5.23 12.65
CA LYS A 82 -29.90 6.33 13.00
C LYS A 82 -29.21 7.69 12.86
N ALA A 83 -27.98 7.79 13.35
CA ALA A 83 -27.16 9.01 13.22
C ALA A 83 -26.73 9.29 11.77
N ALA A 84 -26.55 8.25 10.96
CA ALA A 84 -26.18 8.34 9.55
C ALA A 84 -27.36 8.53 8.58
N THR A 85 -28.61 8.63 9.06
CA THR A 85 -29.81 8.82 8.21
C THR A 85 -29.67 9.99 7.24
N ARG A 86 -29.09 11.10 7.71
CA ARG A 86 -28.84 12.32 6.90
C ARG A 86 -27.86 12.11 5.74
N THR A 87 -27.08 11.02 5.75
CA THR A 87 -26.13 10.70 4.68
C THR A 87 -26.78 10.07 3.44
N ARG A 88 -28.07 9.70 3.51
CA ARG A 88 -28.83 8.99 2.47
C ARG A 88 -28.14 7.69 1.98
N LYS A 89 -27.26 7.10 2.79
CA LYS A 89 -26.57 5.84 2.48
C LYS A 89 -27.42 4.64 2.92
N PRO A 90 -27.46 3.53 2.15
CA PRO A 90 -28.18 2.33 2.55
C PRO A 90 -27.67 1.74 3.87
N SER A 91 -28.56 1.18 4.68
CA SER A 91 -28.20 0.54 5.96
C SER A 91 -27.19 -0.61 5.82
N VAL A 92 -27.23 -1.32 4.69
CA VAL A 92 -26.25 -2.36 4.35
C VAL A 92 -24.85 -1.77 4.19
N TYR A 93 -24.74 -0.64 3.47
CA TYR A 93 -23.48 0.07 3.30
C TYR A 93 -22.92 0.56 4.63
N LEU A 94 -23.77 1.09 5.51
CA LEU A 94 -23.36 1.59 6.83
C LEU A 94 -22.84 0.46 7.73
N ARG A 95 -23.47 -0.71 7.70
CA ARG A 95 -22.97 -1.91 8.41
C ARG A 95 -21.64 -2.38 7.85
N LEU A 96 -21.48 -2.38 6.53
CA LEU A 96 -20.22 -2.75 5.89
C LEU A 96 -19.09 -1.77 6.25
N ALA A 97 -19.40 -0.46 6.33
CA ALA A 97 -18.45 0.56 6.78
C ALA A 97 -17.96 0.31 8.21
N LEU A 98 -18.85 -0.06 9.14
CA LEU A 98 -18.47 -0.45 10.51
C LEU A 98 -17.54 -1.67 10.51
N SER A 99 -17.85 -2.70 9.70
CA SER A 99 -16.98 -3.88 9.56
C SER A 99 -15.61 -3.53 9.01
N ARG A 100 -15.52 -2.60 8.04
CA ARG A 100 -14.24 -2.12 7.50
C ARG A 100 -13.44 -1.34 8.55
N TRP A 101 -14.10 -0.42 9.25
CA TRP A 101 -13.46 0.35 10.33
C TRP A 101 -12.98 -0.50 11.49
N ALA A 102 -13.66 -1.62 11.75
CA ALA A 102 -13.19 -2.60 12.71
C ALA A 102 -11.87 -3.26 12.29
N LYS A 103 -11.72 -3.56 10.99
CA LYS A 103 -10.45 -4.07 10.43
C LYS A 103 -9.35 -3.01 10.39
N GLU A 104 -9.71 -1.76 10.13
CA GLU A 104 -8.79 -0.61 10.09
C GLU A 104 -8.36 -0.13 11.49
N GLY A 105 -8.89 -0.71 12.58
CA GLY A 105 -8.55 -0.32 13.95
C GLY A 105 -9.17 1.02 14.40
N ARG A 106 -10.14 1.57 13.66
CA ARG A 106 -10.83 2.82 14.01
C ARG A 106 -11.93 2.62 15.06
N VAL A 107 -12.52 1.43 15.08
CA VAL A 107 -13.51 1.00 16.07
C VAL A 107 -13.18 -0.43 16.49
N LYS A 108 -13.45 -0.79 17.75
CA LYS A 108 -13.33 -2.16 18.24
C LYS A 108 -14.71 -2.79 18.25
N ARG A 109 -14.85 -4.00 17.70
CA ARG A 109 -16.09 -4.77 17.82
C ARG A 109 -16.09 -5.44 19.19
N LEU A 110 -17.09 -5.12 20.02
CA LEU A 110 -17.25 -5.74 21.33
C LEU A 110 -18.10 -7.01 21.20
N GLU A 111 -19.28 -6.87 20.62
CA GLU A 111 -20.25 -7.96 20.45
C GLU A 111 -20.93 -7.86 19.08
N ARG A 112 -21.88 -8.76 18.79
CA ARG A 112 -22.70 -8.69 17.57
C ARG A 112 -23.49 -7.37 17.55
N GLY A 113 -23.03 -6.44 16.72
CA GLY A 113 -23.68 -5.15 16.53
C GLY A 113 -23.37 -4.09 17.59
N LYS A 114 -22.40 -4.32 18.48
CA LYS A 114 -21.87 -3.32 19.43
C LYS A 114 -20.42 -2.98 19.08
N TYR A 115 -20.12 -1.70 19.07
CA TYR A 115 -18.81 -1.15 18.70
C TYR A 115 -18.34 -0.14 19.74
N GLN A 116 -17.03 -0.01 19.88
CA GLN A 116 -16.36 0.99 20.71
C GLN A 116 -15.44 1.83 19.82
N LYS A 117 -15.40 3.13 20.03
CA LYS A 117 -14.42 4.01 19.37
C LYS A 117 -13.03 3.69 19.86
N VAL A 118 -12.06 3.67 18.95
CA VAL A 118 -10.65 3.62 19.34
C VAL A 118 -10.18 5.07 19.40
N LYS A 119 -9.92 5.60 20.60
CA LYS A 119 -9.20 6.87 20.75
C LYS A 119 -7.79 6.64 20.21
N ASN A 120 -7.38 7.44 19.22
CA ASN A 120 -6.01 7.48 18.71
C ASN A 120 -5.07 7.92 19.85
N GLY A 121 -4.73 6.98 20.73
CA GLY A 121 -3.83 7.13 21.87
C GLY A 121 -3.15 5.82 22.24
N SER A 122 -3.32 4.76 21.43
CA SER A 122 -2.59 3.51 21.55
C SER A 122 -2.37 2.90 20.17
N THR A 123 -1.35 3.40 19.49
CA THR A 123 -0.51 2.55 18.66
C THR A 123 0.01 1.41 19.52
N HIS A 124 -0.74 0.31 19.64
CA HIS A 124 -0.16 -0.94 20.08
C HIS A 124 -0.72 -2.09 19.24
N ARG A 125 0.21 -2.63 18.47
CA ARG A 125 0.18 -3.87 17.70
C ARG A 125 -0.76 -4.92 18.30
N LEU A 126 -1.63 -5.46 17.46
CA LEU A 126 -2.00 -6.87 17.55
C LEU A 126 -1.54 -7.55 16.27
N ALA A 127 -0.28 -7.97 16.31
CA ALA A 127 0.22 -9.11 15.58
C ALA A 127 0.31 -10.25 16.60
N ALA A 128 -0.54 -11.27 16.43
CA ALA A 128 -0.40 -12.67 16.82
C ALA A 128 -1.73 -13.35 16.49
#